data_AF-A0A958AWW2-F1
#
_entry.id   AF-A0A958AWW2-F1
#
_cell.length_a   1.000
_cell.length_b   1.000
_cell.length_c   1.000
_cell.angle_alpha   90.00
_cell.angle_beta   90.00
_cell.angle_gamma   90.00
#
_symmetry.space_group_name_H-M   'P 1'
#
loop_
_entity.id
_entity.type
_entity.pdbx_description
1 polymer ?
#
loop_
_entity_poly.entity_id
_entity_poly.type
_entity_poly.pdbx_seq_one_letter_code
_entity_poly.pdbx_strand_id
1 'polypeptide(L)'
;MLWLGAYSPGALILPDASPTPAQMYAPRGVFMDDERLVVADTGNHRLLIWHGCPTDDQQPADVVLGQPDFFSEGPNAGGRGPEQGLHLPTGVAVYHG
;
A
#
# COMPACT_ATOMS: atom_id res chain seq x y z
N MET A 1 -2.21 18.48 -9.86
CA MET A 1 -1.32 17.75 -8.94
C MET A 1 -2.06 16.49 -8.56
N LEU A 2 -1.41 15.33 -8.67
CA LEU A 2 -1.99 14.01 -8.41
C LEU A 2 -1.64 13.57 -6.97
N TRP A 3 -2.61 13.00 -6.26
CA TRP A 3 -2.45 12.53 -4.89
C TRP A 3 -2.80 11.05 -4.74
N LEU A 4 -1.88 10.27 -4.18
CA LEU A 4 -2.12 8.90 -3.74
C LEU A 4 -2.23 8.89 -2.21
N GLY A 5 -3.24 8.20 -1.70
CA GLY A 5 -3.55 8.16 -0.28
C GLY A 5 -4.72 9.07 0.12
N ALA A 6 -5.09 8.96 1.39
CA ALA A 6 -6.21 9.71 1.94
C ALA A 6 -5.93 11.21 2.03
N TYR A 7 -6.97 12.02 1.78
CA TYR A 7 -6.92 13.46 2.03
C TYR A 7 -6.90 13.76 3.55
N SER A 8 -6.07 14.71 3.98
CA SER A 8 -6.06 15.25 5.35
C SER A 8 -6.59 16.70 5.33
N PRO A 9 -7.84 16.94 5.78
CA PRO A 9 -8.39 18.29 5.90
C PRO A 9 -7.75 19.03 7.08
N GLY A 10 -6.62 19.68 6.83
CA GLY A 10 -5.89 20.43 7.85
C GLY A 10 -5.03 19.52 8.72
N ALA A 11 -3.78 19.94 8.93
CA ALA A 11 -2.62 19.13 9.34
C ALA A 11 -2.66 18.44 10.73
N LEU A 12 -3.83 18.27 11.33
CA LEU A 12 -4.02 17.63 12.65
C LEU A 12 -5.10 16.54 12.67
N ILE A 13 -5.88 16.37 11.59
CA ILE A 13 -6.82 15.26 11.46
C ILE A 13 -6.18 14.17 10.61
N LEU A 14 -5.88 13.03 11.25
CA LEU A 14 -5.52 11.83 10.52
C LEU A 14 -6.79 11.30 9.83
N PRO A 15 -6.70 10.95 8.53
CA PRO A 15 -7.78 10.24 7.87
C PRO A 15 -8.05 8.92 8.59
N ASP A 16 -9.22 8.32 8.35
CA ASP A 16 -9.55 7.00 8.87
C ASP A 16 -8.39 6.04 8.57
N ALA A 17 -7.90 5.36 9.61
CA ALA A 17 -6.79 4.42 9.49
C ALA A 17 -7.23 3.08 8.89
N SER A 18 -8.52 2.96 8.53
CA SER A 18 -9.07 1.80 7.86
C SER A 18 -8.35 1.54 6.53
N PRO A 19 -7.78 0.35 6.33
CA PRO A 19 -7.15 0.00 5.06
C PRO A 19 -8.20 -0.03 3.94
N THR A 20 -7.85 0.58 2.81
CA THR A 20 -8.62 0.50 1.56
C THR A 20 -7.65 0.37 0.37
N PRO A 21 -8.11 0.10 -0.86
CA PRO A 21 -7.22 0.04 -2.02
C PRO A 21 -6.51 1.35 -2.35
N ALA A 22 -7.02 2.48 -1.88
CA ALA A 22 -6.53 3.82 -2.22
C ALA A 22 -5.83 4.54 -1.06
N GLN A 23 -5.89 3.98 0.15
CA GLN A 23 -5.35 4.60 1.36
C GLN A 23 -4.16 3.81 1.90
N MET A 24 -3.25 4.54 2.53
CA MET A 24 -2.02 4.00 3.09
C MET A 24 -1.86 4.51 4.51
N TYR A 25 -1.25 3.69 5.37
CA TYR A 25 -0.93 4.02 6.74
C TYR A 25 0.59 3.92 6.94
N ALA A 26 1.22 5.08 7.14
CA ALA A 26 2.67 5.22 7.31
C ALA A 26 3.52 4.50 6.25
N PRO A 27 3.30 4.73 4.94
CA PRO A 27 4.09 4.09 3.89
C PRO A 27 5.56 4.53 3.96
N ARG A 28 6.49 3.61 3.67
CA ARG A 28 7.95 3.87 3.84
C ARG A 28 8.80 3.62 2.60
N GLY A 29 8.39 2.71 1.73
CA GLY A 29 9.14 2.33 0.55
C GLY A 29 8.31 2.53 -0.70
N VAL A 30 8.93 3.02 -1.77
CA VAL A 30 8.31 3.14 -3.09
C VAL A 30 9.29 2.65 -4.15
N PHE A 31 8.76 1.95 -5.14
CA PHE A 31 9.44 1.60 -6.39
C PHE A 31 8.51 1.98 -7.55
N MET A 32 9.07 2.51 -8.62
CA MET A 32 8.33 2.87 -9.82
C MET A 32 9.18 2.58 -11.06
N ASP A 33 8.56 1.98 -12.06
CA ASP A 33 9.06 1.85 -13.43
C ASP A 33 7.92 2.17 -14.43
N ASP A 34 8.15 1.93 -15.73
CA ASP A 34 7.13 2.17 -16.76
C ASP A 34 5.93 1.22 -16.68
N GLU A 35 6.06 0.09 -15.96
CA GLU A 35 5.06 -0.98 -15.89
C GLU A 35 4.27 -0.96 -14.57
N ARG A 36 4.82 -0.36 -13.50
CA ARG A 36 4.24 -0.46 -12.16
C ARG A 36 4.70 0.61 -11.19
N LEU A 37 3.79 0.93 -10.28
CA LEU A 37 4.10 1.57 -9.00
C LEU A 37 3.89 0.55 -7.89
N VAL A 38 4.88 0.40 -7.01
CA VAL A 38 4.80 -0.46 -5.81
C VAL A 38 5.05 0.39 -4.59
N VAL A 39 4.16 0.32 -3.61
CA VAL A 39 4.30 1.03 -2.33
C VAL A 39 4.26 0.04 -1.16
N ALA A 40 5.24 0.16 -0.27
CA ALA A 40 5.20 -0.49 1.03
C ALA A 40 4.33 0.31 1.98
N ASP A 41 3.09 -0.15 2.15
CA ASP A 41 2.12 0.37 3.10
C ASP A 41 2.38 -0.25 4.47
N THR A 42 3.44 0.23 5.12
CA THR A 42 4.08 -0.41 6.27
C THR A 42 3.13 -0.63 7.43
N GLY A 43 2.33 0.38 7.78
CA GLY A 43 1.41 0.33 8.91
C GLY A 43 0.27 -0.68 8.70
N ASN A 44 -0.09 -0.96 7.45
CA ASN A 44 -1.09 -1.97 7.10
C ASN A 44 -0.47 -3.33 6.79
N HIS A 45 0.83 -3.52 7.02
CA HIS A 45 1.51 -4.81 6.83
C HIS A 45 1.32 -5.38 5.41
N ARG A 46 1.35 -4.52 4.38
CA ARG A 46 1.08 -4.92 2.99
C ARG A 46 1.92 -4.16 1.96
N LEU A 47 1.96 -4.68 0.74
CA LEU A 47 2.35 -3.93 -0.45
C LEU A 47 1.11 -3.63 -1.27
N LEU A 48 1.04 -2.43 -1.82
CA LEU A 48 0.07 -2.01 -2.82
C LEU A 48 0.78 -1.86 -4.17
N ILE A 49 0.19 -2.38 -5.24
CA ILE A 49 0.75 -2.34 -6.59
C ILE A 49 -0.29 -1.79 -7.56
N TRP A 50 0.13 -0.85 -8.38
CA TRP A 50 -0.63 -0.35 -9.54
C TRP A 50 0.06 -0.83 -10.83
N HIS A 51 -0.73 -1.20 -11.83
CA HIS A 51 -0.26 -1.45 -13.18
C HIS A 51 -0.09 -0.11 -13.91
N GLY A 52 1.16 0.33 -14.02
CA GLY A 52 1.54 1.65 -14.50
C GLY A 52 1.41 2.74 -13.45
N CYS A 53 1.62 3.98 -13.90
CA CYS A 53 1.49 5.17 -13.07
C CYS A 53 0.01 5.57 -12.93
N PRO A 54 -0.49 5.82 -11.71
CA PRO A 54 -1.85 6.31 -11.50
C PRO A 54 -2.13 7.63 -12.25
N THR A 55 -3.36 7.80 -12.73
CA THR A 55 -3.80 8.99 -13.48
C THR A 55 -4.81 9.84 -12.73
N ASP A 56 -5.42 9.30 -11.68
CA ASP A 56 -6.49 9.93 -10.92
C ASP A 56 -6.17 9.98 -9.43
N ASP A 57 -6.62 11.05 -8.76
CA ASP A 57 -6.48 11.19 -7.31
C ASP A 57 -7.16 9.99 -6.63
N GLN A 58 -6.47 9.40 -5.65
CA GLN A 58 -6.96 8.24 -4.90
C GLN A 58 -7.29 7.02 -5.79
N GLN A 59 -6.60 6.85 -6.91
CA GLN A 59 -6.75 5.66 -7.74
C GLN A 59 -6.48 4.38 -6.92
N PRO A 60 -7.42 3.41 -6.90
CA PRO A 60 -7.23 2.12 -6.25
C PRO A 60 -6.00 1.38 -6.77
N ALA A 61 -5.25 0.73 -5.87
CA ALA A 61 -4.26 -0.26 -6.25
C ALA A 61 -4.93 -1.47 -6.92
N ASP A 62 -4.23 -2.06 -7.89
CA ASP A 62 -4.68 -3.23 -8.62
C ASP A 62 -4.41 -4.53 -7.85
N VAL A 63 -3.33 -4.57 -7.07
CA VAL A 63 -2.90 -5.75 -6.32
C VAL A 63 -2.52 -5.39 -4.89
N VAL A 64 -2.86 -6.28 -3.96
CA VAL A 64 -2.38 -6.29 -2.58
C VAL A 64 -1.57 -7.54 -2.31
N LEU A 65 -0.41 -7.41 -1.69
CA LEU A 65 0.40 -8.52 -1.19
C LEU A 65 0.58 -8.40 0.32
N GLY A 66 0.63 -9.53 1.03
CA GLY A 66 0.79 -9.56 2.48
C GLY A 66 -0.53 -9.55 3.27
N GLN A 67 -1.68 -9.44 2.60
CA GLN A 67 -3.02 -9.42 3.18
C GLN A 67 -4.02 -10.20 2.30
N PRO A 68 -5.13 -10.69 2.88
CA PRO A 68 -6.14 -11.45 2.14
C PRO A 68 -6.96 -10.62 1.15
N ASP A 69 -7.08 -9.31 1.42
CA ASP A 69 -7.82 -8.32 0.65
C ASP A 69 -7.30 -6.91 0.99
N PHE A 70 -7.89 -5.89 0.37
CA PHE A 70 -7.51 -4.49 0.59
C PHE A 70 -8.06 -3.87 1.88
N PHE A 71 -8.88 -4.58 2.64
CA PHE A 71 -9.58 -4.07 3.82
C PHE A 71 -9.09 -4.74 5.12
N SER A 72 -8.09 -5.61 5.02
CA SER A 72 -7.45 -6.28 6.12
C SER A 72 -6.09 -5.67 6.44
N GLU A 73 -5.75 -5.68 7.73
CA GLU A 73 -4.44 -5.27 8.24
C GLU A 73 -3.97 -6.22 9.36
N GLY A 74 -2.77 -5.95 9.88
CA GLY A 74 -2.17 -6.68 10.98
C GLY A 74 -1.10 -7.69 10.54
N PRO A 75 -0.21 -8.08 11.48
CA PRO A 75 0.88 -9.01 11.21
C PRO A 75 0.36 -10.38 10.73
N ASN A 76 1.20 -11.11 9.96
CA ASN A 76 0.92 -12.47 9.49
C ASN A 76 -0.38 -12.61 8.66
N ALA A 77 -0.69 -11.62 7.82
CA ALA A 77 -1.85 -11.62 6.92
C ALA A 77 -3.19 -11.94 7.63
N GLY A 78 -3.44 -11.34 8.79
CA GLY A 78 -4.66 -11.60 9.56
C GLY A 78 -4.79 -13.05 10.06
N GLY A 79 -3.66 -13.74 10.28
CA GLY A 79 -3.63 -15.13 10.76
C GLY A 79 -3.47 -16.19 9.67
N ARG A 80 -3.20 -15.79 8.41
CA ARG A 80 -2.90 -16.70 7.29
C ARG A 80 -1.45 -17.20 7.25
N GLY A 81 -0.64 -16.84 8.24
CA GLY A 81 0.74 -17.31 8.38
C GLY A 81 1.77 -16.39 7.71
N PRO A 82 3.04 -16.47 8.12
CA PRO A 82 4.12 -15.63 7.60
C PRO A 82 4.45 -15.89 6.12
N GLU A 83 4.08 -17.05 5.57
CA GLU A 83 4.28 -17.40 4.17
C GLU A 83 3.48 -16.52 3.20
N GLN A 84 2.39 -15.92 3.68
CA GLN A 84 1.51 -15.03 2.91
C GLN A 84 1.40 -13.64 3.51
N GLY A 85 2.02 -13.40 4.68
CA GLY A 85 1.96 -12.16 5.42
C GLY A 85 3.25 -11.36 5.37
N LEU A 86 3.12 -10.05 5.52
CA LEU A 86 4.25 -9.16 5.71
C LEU A 86 4.26 -8.61 7.13
N HIS A 87 5.45 -8.25 7.62
CA HIS A 87 5.60 -7.62 8.91
C HIS A 87 6.41 -6.34 8.76
N LEU A 88 5.70 -5.20 8.80
CA LEU A 88 6.28 -3.86 8.67
C LEU A 88 7.24 -3.76 7.45
N PRO A 89 6.77 -3.99 6.21
CA PRO A 89 7.62 -3.86 5.03
C PRO A 89 8.14 -2.41 4.93
N THR A 90 9.46 -2.23 4.76
CA THR A 90 10.09 -0.90 4.78
C THR A 90 10.74 -0.51 3.45
N GLY A 91 11.11 -1.47 2.61
CA GLY A 91 11.75 -1.26 1.33
C GLY A 91 11.16 -2.16 0.27
N VAL A 92 11.16 -1.67 -0.97
CA VAL A 92 10.72 -2.43 -2.14
C VAL A 92 11.75 -2.23 -3.25
N ALA A 93 12.07 -3.33 -3.92
CA ALA A 93 12.88 -3.35 -5.12
C ALA A 93 12.31 -4.39 -6.06
N VAL A 94 12.47 -4.13 -7.34
CA VAL A 94 12.02 -4.99 -8.41
C VAL A 94 13.25 -5.35 -9.23
N TYR A 95 13.38 -6.63 -9.56
CA TYR A 95 14.48 -7.15 -10.37
C TYR A 95 13.91 -7.85 -11.60
N HIS A 96 14.42 -7.49 -12.77
CA HIS A 96 14.18 -8.19 -14.02
C HIS A 96 15.40 -9.08 -14.29
N GLY A 97 15.14 -10.38 -14.50
CA GLY A 97 16.12 -11.46 -14.63
C GLY A 97 17.32 -11.13 -15.49
#